data_AF-A0A2N7PLD8-F1
#
_entry.id   AF-A0A2N7PLD8-F1
#
_cell.length_a   1.000
_cell.length_b   1.000
_cell.length_c   1.000
_cell.angle_alpha   90.00
_cell.angle_beta   90.00
_cell.angle_gamma   90.00
#
_symmetry.space_group_name_H-M   'P 1'
#
loop_
_entity.id
_entity.type
_entity.pdbx_description
1 polymer ?
#
loop_
_entity_poly.entity_id
_entity_poly.type
_entity_poly.pdbx_seq_one_letter_code
_entity_poly.pdbx_strand_id
1 'polypeptide(L)' 'MAKPIKIEVFMSLTCSSEPQLRENIEKALSLEGISAEVVFQRLRPEEAKKLGLKGSPTVRINGEEIQPLPQGGFT' A
#
# COMPACT_ATOMS: atom_id res chain seq x y z
N MET A 1 5.29 -17.00 18.31
CA MET A 1 4.65 -15.67 18.31
C MET A 1 4.58 -15.21 16.86
N ALA A 2 3.38 -15.00 16.31
CA ALA A 2 3.25 -14.50 14.94
C ALA A 2 3.76 -13.05 14.89
N LYS A 3 4.59 -12.70 13.90
CA LYS A 3 5.00 -11.30 13.69
C LYS A 3 3.75 -10.45 13.38
N PRO A 4 3.65 -9.22 13.90
CA PRO A 4 2.57 -8.32 13.51
C PRO A 4 2.65 -8.09 11.99
N ILE A 5 1.51 -8.14 11.32
CA ILE A 5 1.45 -7.86 9.88
C ILE A 5 1.75 -6.38 9.69
N LYS A 6 2.70 -6.06 8.81
CA LYS A 6 3.03 -4.67 8.46
C LYS A 6 2.57 -4.38 7.04
N ILE A 7 1.74 -3.36 6.86
CA ILE A 7 1.26 -2.90 5.56
C ILE A 7 1.87 -1.52 5.31
N GLU A 8 2.74 -1.42 4.32
CA GLU A 8 3.37 -0.16 3.92
C GLU A 8 2.77 0.29 2.60
N VAL A 9 2.16 1.47 2.62
CA VAL A 9 1.49 2.06 1.46
C VAL A 9 2.29 3.25 1.00
N PHE A 10 2.82 3.17 -0.22
CA PHE A 10 3.60 4.23 -0.85
C PHE A 10 2.77 4.93 -1.91
N MET A 11 2.67 6.25 -1.79
CA MET A 11 1.82 7.07 -2.65
C MET A 11 2.52 8.31 -3.13
N SER A 12 2.09 8.83 -4.27
CA SER A 12 2.48 10.15 -4.73
C SER A 12 1.80 11.24 -3.88
N LEU A 13 2.41 12.44 -3.86
CA LEU A 13 1.91 13.59 -3.11
C LEU A 13 0.49 14.02 -3.51
N THR A 14 0.06 13.69 -4.73
CA THR A 14 -1.22 14.10 -5.33
C THR A 14 -2.18 12.92 -5.51
N CYS A 15 -2.00 11.82 -4.79
CA CYS A 15 -2.81 10.62 -4.96
C CYS A 15 -4.24 10.84 -4.42
N SER A 16 -5.20 11.01 -5.33
CA SER A 16 -6.62 11.19 -5.02
C SER A 16 -7.28 9.91 -4.47
N SER A 17 -6.66 8.75 -4.65
CA SER A 17 -7.17 7.45 -4.20
C SER A 17 -6.85 7.12 -2.73
N GLU A 18 -6.17 8.00 -1.99
CA GLU A 18 -5.85 7.82 -0.56
C GLU A 18 -7.05 7.42 0.31
N PRO A 19 -8.17 8.17 0.32
CA PRO A 19 -9.28 7.87 1.22
C PRO A 19 -9.90 6.51 0.93
N GLN A 20 -10.06 6.17 -0.36
CA GLN A 20 -10.64 4.90 -0.78
C GLN A 20 -9.72 3.72 -0.47
N LEU A 21 -8.41 3.87 -0.67
CA LEU A 21 -7.42 2.85 -0.34
C LEU A 21 -7.40 2.56 1.17
N ARG A 22 -7.45 3.62 1.99
CA ARG A 22 -7.50 3.47 3.46
C ARG A 22 -8.75 2.75 3.91
N GLU A 23 -9.92 3.13 3.37
CA GLU A 23 -11.18 2.45 3.67
C GLU A 23 -11.14 0.97 3.27
N ASN A 24 -10.57 0.65 2.11
CA ASN A 24 -10.44 -0.73 1.64
C ASN A 24 -9.51 -1.56 2.53
N ILE A 25 -8.38 -0.99 2.99
CA ILE A 25 -7.47 -1.68 3.91
C ILE A 25 -8.16 -1.94 5.25
N GLU A 26 -8.83 -0.94 5.81
CA GLU A 26 -9.53 -1.07 7.08
C GLU A 26 -10.67 -2.10 7.00
N LYS A 27 -11.46 -2.07 5.91
CA LYS A 27 -12.49 -3.08 5.64
C LYS A 27 -11.88 -4.48 5.52
N ALA A 28 -10.79 -4.65 4.78
CA ALA A 28 -10.13 -5.94 4.63
C ALA A 28 -9.63 -6.49 5.98
N LEU A 29 -8.97 -5.66 6.79
CA LEU A 29 -8.50 -6.05 8.12
C LEU A 29 -9.66 -6.43 9.05
N SER A 30 -10.76 -5.68 9.00
CA SER A 30 -11.97 -5.96 9.79
C SER A 30 -12.64 -7.27 9.36
N LEU A 31 -12.79 -7.51 8.05
CA LEU A 31 -13.40 -8.73 7.51
C LEU A 31 -12.58 -9.98 7.84
N GLU A 32 -11.25 -9.88 7.79
CA GLU A 32 -10.35 -10.99 8.12
C GLU A 32 -10.13 -11.15 9.64
N GLY A 33 -10.56 -10.18 10.46
CA GLY A 33 -10.33 -10.18 11.91
C GLY A 33 -8.85 -10.04 12.28
N ILE A 34 -8.04 -9.42 11.42
CA ILE A 34 -6.58 -9.32 11.57
C ILE A 34 -6.19 -7.90 11.99
N SER A 35 -5.26 -7.81 12.94
CA SER A 35 -4.60 -6.54 13.27
C SER A 35 -3.30 -6.40 12.48
N ALA A 36 -3.16 -5.30 11.75
CA ALA A 36 -1.95 -4.95 11.02
C ALA A 36 -1.52 -3.50 11.29
N GLU A 37 -0.22 -3.27 11.29
CA GLU A 37 0.36 -1.92 11.34
C GLU A 37 0.36 -1.33 9.93
N VAL A 38 -0.52 -0.35 9.69
CA VAL A 38 -0.64 0.30 8.37
C VAL A 38 0.09 1.64 8.38
N VAL A 39 1.11 1.77 7.53
CA VAL A 39 1.95 2.97 7.41
C VAL A 39 1.78 3.58 6.02
N PHE A 40 1.24 4.79 5.95
CA PHE A 40 1.10 5.54 4.72
C PHE A 40 2.29 6.48 4.54
N GLN A 41 3.03 6.30 3.44
CA GLN A 41 4.20 7.08 3.09
C GLN A 41 3.94 7.82 1.78
N ARG A 42 3.94 9.15 1.85
CA ARG A 42 3.87 9.99 0.66
C ARG A 42 5.29 10.28 0.18
N LEU A 43 5.58 9.84 -1.04
CA LEU A 43 6.88 9.96 -1.67
C LEU A 43 6.83 10.91 -2.86
N ARG A 44 7.93 11.62 -3.07
CA ARG A 44 8.20 12.31 -4.33
C ARG A 44 8.57 11.29 -5.41
N PRO A 45 8.36 11.60 -6.70
CA PRO A 45 8.74 10.69 -7.79
C PRO A 45 10.20 10.22 -7.73
N GLU A 46 11.10 11.10 -7.29
CA GLU A 46 12.53 10.79 -7.13
C GLU A 46 12.79 9.75 -6.03
N GLU A 47 12.10 9.87 -4.89
CA GLU A 47 12.20 8.92 -3.77
C GLU A 47 11.57 7.57 -4.13
N ALA A 48 10.43 7.59 -4.83
CA ALA A 48 9.80 6.38 -5.34
C ALA A 48 10.73 5.63 -6.31
N LYS A 49 11.43 6.36 -7.20
CA LYS A 49 12.40 5.77 -8.14
C LYS A 49 13.60 5.14 -7.42
N LYS A 50 14.12 5.78 -6.35
CA LYS A 50 15.20 5.20 -5.53
C LYS A 50 14.77 3.91 -4.83
N LEU A 51 13.50 3.82 -4.43
CA LEU A 51 12.91 2.63 -3.80
C LEU A 51 12.47 1.55 -4.81
N GLY A 52 12.67 1.78 -6.11
CA GLY A 52 12.30 0.85 -7.17
C GLY A 52 10.78 0.76 -7.43
N LEU A 53 10.00 1.68 -6.88
CA LEU A 53 8.55 1.68 -7.02
C LEU A 53 8.14 2.04 -8.44
N LYS A 54 7.30 1.19 -9.05
CA LYS A 54 6.88 1.32 -10.45
C LYS A 54 5.60 2.14 -10.64
N GLY A 55 4.87 2.44 -9.57
CA GLY A 55 3.61 3.17 -9.64
C GLY A 55 3.11 3.65 -8.28
N SER A 56 2.03 4.43 -8.31
CA SER A 56 1.30 4.84 -7.11
C SER A 56 -0.19 4.54 -7.31
N PRO A 57 -0.88 3.98 -6.30
CA PRO A 57 -0.35 3.50 -5.01
C PRO A 57 0.43 2.19 -5.15
N THR A 58 1.51 2.03 -4.37
CA THR A 58 2.20 0.75 -4.16
C THR A 58 1.88 0.27 -2.75
N VAL A 59 1.53 -1.01 -2.60
CA VAL A 59 1.25 -1.62 -1.29
C VAL A 59 2.23 -2.76 -1.07
N ARG A 60 2.94 -2.72 0.06
CA ARG A 60 3.80 -3.79 0.55
C ARG A 60 3.18 -4.42 1.80
N ILE A 61 3.17 -5.74 1.88
CA ILE A 61 2.75 -6.48 3.07
C ILE A 61 3.94 -7.31 3.52
N ASN A 62 4.38 -7.11 4.76
CA ASN A 62 5.56 -7.79 5.34
C ASN A 62 6.84 -7.66 4.50
N GLY A 63 6.99 -6.56 3.77
CA GLY A 63 8.11 -6.31 2.87
C GLY A 63 7.93 -6.83 1.45
N GLU A 64 6.87 -7.57 1.16
CA GLU A 64 6.54 -8.07 -0.19
C GLU A 64 5.63 -7.11 -0.93
N GLU A 65 5.97 -6.76 -2.17
CA GLU A 65 5.18 -5.88 -3.04
C GLU A 65 3.97 -6.62 -3.60
N ILE A 66 2.77 -6.23 -3.16
CA ILE A 66 1.50 -6.80 -3.61
C ILE A 66 0.87 -5.94 -4.73
N GLN A 67 1.15 -4.64 -4.73
CA GLN A 67 0.69 -3.70 -5.76
C GLN A 67 1.85 -2.79 -6.20
N PRO A 68 1.93 -2.38 -7.48
CA PRO A 68 1.00 -2.72 -8.56
C PRO A 68 1.19 -4.15 -9.09
N LEU A 69 0.09 -4.89 -9.30
CA LEU A 69 0.12 -6.20 -9.95
C LEU A 69 0.55 -6.05 -11.44
N PRO A 70 1.36 -6.97 -12.00
CA PRO A 70 1.74 -6.93 -13.41
C PRO A 70 0.56 -7.11 -14.37
N GLN A 71 -0.58 -7.64 -13.89
CA GLN A 71 -1.87 -7.66 -14.56
C GLN A 71 -2.90 -7.01 -13.64
N GLY A 72 -3.33 -5.79 -13.95
CA GLY A 72 -4.31 -5.08 -13.12
C GLY A 72 -4.49 -3.63 -13.54
N GLY A 73 -4.89 -3.40 -14.78
CA GLY A 73 -5.47 -2.12 -15.17
C GLY A 73 -6.82 -1.96 -14.48
N PHE A 74 -7.07 -0.81 -13.86
CA PHE A 74 -8.43 -0.31 -13.75
C PHE A 74 -8.93 -0.12 -15.19
N THR A 75 -9.95 -0.88 -15.59
CA THR A 75 -10.78 -0.49 -16.72
C THR A 75 -11.81 0.53 -16.28
#